data_AF-A0A6S7DHQ2-F1
#
_entry.id   AF-A0A6S7DHQ2-F1
#
_cell.length_a   1.000
_cell.length_b   1.000
_cell.length_c   1.000
_cell.angle_alpha   90.00
_cell.angle_beta   90.00
_cell.angle_gamma   90.00
#
_symmetry.space_group_name_H-M   'P 1'
#
loop_
_entity.id
_entity.type
_entity.pdbx_description
1 polymer ?
#
loop_
_entity_poly.entity_id
_entity_poly.type
_entity_poly.pdbx_seq_one_letter_code
_entity_poly.pdbx_strand_id
1 'polypeptide(L)' 'MKTMTFGVDLAKRVFQVHRVDMETGEVKRRHLRRDQLVTLGIRSG' A
#
# COMPACT_ATOMS: atom_id res chain seq x y z
N MET A 1 -3.70 10.15 16.72
CA MET A 1 -2.82 9.77 15.59
C MET A 1 -3.48 8.60 14.87
N LYS A 2 -3.86 8.72 13.58
CA LYS A 2 -4.50 7.63 12.83
C LYS A 2 -3.40 6.84 12.11
N THR A 3 -3.06 5.67 12.65
CA THR A 3 -2.02 4.79 12.09
C THR A 3 -2.65 3.91 11.01
N MET A 4 -2.04 3.87 9.82
CA MET A 4 -2.48 3.01 8.72
C MET A 4 -1.36 2.03 8.38
N THR A 5 -1.65 0.74 8.48
CA THR A 5 -0.69 -0.35 8.27
C THR A 5 -0.79 -0.88 6.85
N PHE A 6 0.37 -1.03 6.20
CA PHE A 6 0.48 -1.61 4.87
C PHE A 6 1.40 -2.83 4.90
N GLY A 7 0.96 -3.93 4.30
CA GLY A 7 1.85 -5.03 3.90
C GLY A 7 2.39 -4.75 2.50
N VAL A 8 3.69 -4.95 2.27
CA VAL A 8 4.31 -4.75 0.96
C VAL A 8 5.19 -5.94 0.61
N ASP A 9 4.86 -6.60 -0.49
CA ASP A 9 5.65 -7.70 -1.05
C ASP A 9 6.39 -7.23 -2.31
N LEU A 10 7.68 -7.54 -2.40
CA LEU A 10 8.50 -7.24 -3.58
C LEU A 10 8.62 -8.48 -4.48
N ALA A 11 7.95 -8.44 -5.63
CA ALA A 11 8.02 -9.49 -6.64
C ALA A 11 8.72 -8.97 -7.91
N LYS A 12 10.00 -9.31 -8.07
CA LYS A 12 10.87 -8.91 -9.19
C LYS A 12 10.91 -7.38 -9.42
N ARG A 13 9.96 -6.84 -10.19
CA ARG A 13 9.86 -5.42 -10.59
C ARG A 13 8.54 -4.76 -10.18
N VAL A 14 7.70 -5.47 -9.44
CA VAL A 14 6.37 -5.03 -9.02
C VAL A 14 6.27 -5.17 -7.50
N PHE A 15 5.70 -4.16 -6.86
CA PHE A 15 5.34 -4.16 -5.46
C PHE A 15 3.86 -4.52 -5.34
N GLN A 16 3.53 -5.51 -4.53
CA GLN A 16 2.15 -5.78 -4.15
C GLN A 16 1.90 -5.10 -2.81
N VAL A 17 0.97 -4.15 -2.78
CA VAL A 17 0.60 -3.40 -1.58
C VAL A 17 -0.75 -3.90 -1.10
N HIS A 18 -0.80 -4.27 0.17
CA HIS A 18 -1.97 -4.75 0.88
C HIS A 18 -2.31 -3.78 1.99
N ARG A 19 -3.57 -3.33 2.03
CA ARG A 19 -4.10 -2.56 3.17
C ARG A 19 -5.37 -3.19 3.68
N VAL A 20 -5.59 -3.05 4.99
CA VAL A 20 -6.83 -3.43 5.64
C VAL A 20 -7.62 -2.17 5.91
N ASP A 21 -8.86 -2.15 5.45
CA ASP A 21 -9.85 -1.19 5.87
C ASP A 21 -10.29 -1.55 7.29
N MET A 22 -9.93 -0.73 8.28
CA MET A 22 -10.13 -1.08 9.70
C MET A 22 -11.61 -1.05 10.13
N GLU A 23 -12.49 -0.41 9.35
CA GLU A 23 -13.91 -0.31 9.66
C GLU A 23 -14.69 -1.51 9.12
N THR A 24 -14.29 -2.01 7.95
CA THR A 24 -14.99 -3.12 7.26
C THR A 24 -14.25 -4.45 7.31
N GLY A 25 -12.96 -4.45 7.65
CA GLY A 25 -12.07 -5.60 7.53
C GLY A 25 -11.66 -5.94 6.09
N GLU A 26 -12.08 -5.13 5.10
CA GLU A 26 -11.82 -5.41 3.69
C GLU A 26 -10.32 -5.28 3.36
N VAL A 27 -9.76 -6.31 2.70
CA VAL A 27 -8.37 -6.29 2.23
C VAL A 27 -8.31 -5.75 0.81
N LYS A 28 -7.74 -4.55 0.66
CA LYS A 28 -7.51 -3.92 -0.65
C LYS A 28 -6.09 -4.20 -1.11
N ARG A 29 -5.95 -4.62 -2.37
CA ARG A 29 -4.67 -5.00 -2.99
C ARG A 29 -4.38 -4.14 -4.21
N ARG A 30 -3.12 -3.75 -4.38
CA ARG A 30 -2.68 -2.98 -5.55
C ARG A 30 -1.27 -3.36 -5.98
N HIS A 31 -1.07 -3.52 -7.27
CA HIS A 31 0.26 -3.65 -7.87
C HIS A 31 0.82 -2.28 -8.25
N LEU A 32 2.04 -1.99 -7.79
CA LEU A 32 2.74 -0.75 -8.07
C LEU A 32 4.10 -1.03 -8.71
N ARG A 33 4.47 -0.19 -9.67
CA ARG A 33 5.86 -0.07 -10.12
C ARG A 33 6.66 0.79 -9.13
N ARG A 34 8.00 0.77 -9.22
CA ARG A 34 8.91 1.44 -8.26
C ARG A 34 8.64 2.94 -8.14
N ASP A 35 8.43 3.62 -9.26
CA ASP A 35 8.05 5.03 -9.37
C ASP A 35 6.72 5.34 -8.66
N GLN A 36 5.75 4.43 -8.76
CA GLN A 36 4.44 4.58 -8.14
C GLN A 36 4.47 4.32 -6.62
N LEU A 37 5.33 3.41 -6.16
CA LEU A 37 5.50 3.15 -4.72
C LEU A 37 6.09 4.37 -4.00
N VAL A 38 7.11 5.02 -4.57
CA VAL A 38 7.72 6.22 -3.98
C VAL A 38 6.69 7.34 -3.81
N THR A 39 5.76 7.45 -4.76
CA THR A 39 4.69 8.47 -4.71
C THR A 39 3.60 8.13 -3.68
N LEU A 40 3.37 6.85 -3.36
CA LEU A 40 2.39 6.42 -2.36
C LEU A 40 2.70 7.01 -0.97
N GLY A 41 3.97 7.17 -0.63
CA GLY A 41 4.41 7.76 0.64
C GLY A 41 4.33 9.29 0.71
N ILE A 42 4.06 9.98 -0.40
CA ILE A 42 4.14 11.45 -0.49
C ILE A 42 2.74 12.11 -0.62
N ARG A 43 1.66 11.34 -0.81
CA ARG A 43 0.28 11.87 -0.89
C ARG A 43 -0.58 11.54 0.34
N SER A 44 0.00 11.73 1.52
CA SER A 44 -0.74 11.79 2.79
C SER A 44 -0.55 13.18 3.37
N GLY A 45 -1.16 14.17 2.71
CA GLY A 45 -1.28 15.56 3.15
C GLY A 45 -2.71 16.01 2.90
#